data_AF-A0A4R0JRC4-F1
#
_entry.id   AF-A0A4R0JRC4-F1
#
_cell.length_a   1.000
_cell.length_b   1.000
_cell.length_c   1.000
_cell.angle_alpha   90.00
_cell.angle_beta   90.00
_cell.angle_gamma   90.00
#
_symmetry.space_group_name_H-M   'P 1'
#
loop_
_entity.id
_entity.type
_entity.pdbx_description
1 polymer ?
#
loop_
_entity_poly.entity_id
_entity_poly.type
_entity_poly.pdbx_seq_one_letter_code
_entity_poly.pdbx_strand_id
1 'polypeptide(L)'
;MSEVSREYYGSYSVDDEDQLQFSDTLDGRGVSDPSEYGDGPEVGRDRAGRLATPDEGSHFDFEEELVAADVGIDAGAASAEEAAIHVVDDEPLELAEVN
;
A
#
# COMPACT_ATOMS: atom_id res chain seq x y z
N MET A 1 36.18 -32.10 27.32
CA MET A 1 35.48 -31.43 26.20
C MET A 1 34.61 -30.35 26.81
N SER A 2 35.07 -29.10 26.79
CA SER A 2 34.84 -28.08 25.74
C SER A 2 33.45 -27.46 25.87
N GLU A 3 33.47 -26.15 26.02
CA GLU A 3 32.39 -25.24 26.36
C GLU A 3 31.27 -25.24 25.32
N VAL A 4 30.03 -25.04 25.76
CA VAL A 4 28.96 -24.50 24.91
C VAL A 4 28.27 -23.45 25.75
N SER A 5 28.52 -22.17 25.42
CA SER A 5 27.73 -21.05 25.89
C SER A 5 26.28 -21.32 25.49
N ARG A 6 25.40 -21.50 26.48
CA ARG A 6 23.97 -21.48 26.21
C ARG A 6 23.57 -20.02 26.26
N GLU A 7 23.78 -19.39 25.11
CA GLU A 7 23.32 -18.06 24.78
C GLU A 7 21.95 -17.78 25.40
N TYR A 8 21.87 -16.61 26.02
CA TYR A 8 20.71 -15.98 26.63
C TYR A 8 19.60 -15.80 25.58
N TYR A 9 18.80 -16.83 25.36
CA TYR A 9 17.64 -16.82 24.47
C TYR A 9 16.38 -16.91 25.35
N GLY A 10 15.62 -15.82 25.43
CA GLY A 10 14.35 -15.84 26.17
C GLY A 10 13.79 -14.49 26.58
N SER A 11 14.20 -13.36 25.96
CA SER A 11 13.51 -12.09 26.22
C SER A 11 12.13 -12.02 25.54
N TYR A 12 11.74 -13.08 24.83
CA TYR A 12 10.39 -13.28 24.35
C TYR A 12 9.75 -14.34 25.25
N SER A 13 8.66 -13.97 25.90
CA SER A 13 7.83 -14.86 26.71
C SER A 13 7.29 -15.98 25.84
N VAL A 14 7.61 -17.22 26.20
CA VAL A 14 7.00 -18.43 25.61
C VAL A 14 5.63 -18.70 26.23
N ASP A 15 5.35 -18.06 27.37
CA ASP A 15 4.08 -18.16 28.08
C ASP A 15 3.03 -17.21 27.46
N ASP A 16 1.82 -17.73 27.27
CA ASP A 16 0.68 -17.04 26.63
C ASP A 16 0.14 -15.84 27.44
N GLU A 17 0.63 -15.60 28.66
CA GLU A 17 0.08 -14.59 29.59
C GLU A 17 0.49 -13.16 29.23
N ASP A 18 1.66 -12.98 28.60
CA ASP A 18 2.13 -11.68 28.08
C ASP A 18 1.86 -11.54 26.57
N GLN A 19 1.25 -12.55 25.95
CA GLN A 19 0.86 -12.50 24.55
C GLN A 19 -0.42 -11.67 24.42
N LEU A 20 -0.46 -10.82 23.40
CA LEU A 20 -1.68 -10.09 23.06
C LEU A 20 -2.79 -11.10 22.80
N GLN A 21 -3.94 -10.91 23.43
CA GLN A 21 -5.10 -11.74 23.16
C GLN A 21 -5.49 -11.58 21.69
N PHE A 22 -6.09 -12.59 21.07
CA PHE A 22 -6.53 -12.52 19.66
C PHE A 22 -7.49 -11.34 19.40
N SER A 23 -8.22 -10.87 20.43
CA SER A 23 -9.05 -9.67 20.35
C SER A 23 -8.25 -8.36 20.27
N ASP A 24 -7.00 -8.40 20.72
CA ASP A 24 -6.08 -7.27 20.83
C ASP A 24 -5.06 -7.26 19.69
N THR A 25 -5.01 -8.32 18.85
CA THR A 25 -4.25 -8.29 17.62
C THR A 25 -5.03 -7.56 16.52
N LEU A 26 -4.32 -6.77 15.71
CA LEU A 26 -4.88 -6.04 14.58
C LEU A 26 -5.30 -6.97 13.42
N ASP A 27 -5.19 -8.28 13.60
CA ASP A 27 -5.46 -9.30 12.59
C ASP A 27 -6.97 -9.48 12.31
N GLY A 28 -7.85 -8.83 13.10
CA GLY A 28 -9.30 -9.09 13.11
C GLY A 28 -10.23 -7.96 12.67
N ARG A 29 -9.76 -6.72 12.50
CA ARG A 29 -10.53 -5.61 11.92
C ARG A 29 -9.55 -4.66 11.27
N GLY A 30 -9.60 -4.59 9.94
CA GLY A 30 -9.27 -3.36 9.24
C GLY A 30 -10.22 -2.29 9.76
N VAL A 31 -9.80 -1.59 10.81
CA VAL A 31 -10.33 -0.27 11.10
C VAL A 31 -9.96 0.50 9.85
N SER A 32 -10.94 0.78 8.99
CA SER A 32 -10.78 1.79 7.97
C SER A 32 -10.58 3.09 8.73
N ASP A 33 -9.33 3.40 9.04
CA ASP A 33 -9.00 4.74 9.48
C ASP A 33 -9.14 5.61 8.23
N PRO A 34 -10.12 6.52 8.17
CA PRO A 34 -10.14 7.48 7.07
C PRO A 34 -8.83 8.28 6.97
N SER A 35 -8.01 8.35 8.03
CA SER A 35 -6.67 8.94 7.97
C SER A 35 -5.61 8.09 7.25
N GLU A 36 -5.82 6.77 7.07
CA GLU A 36 -4.91 5.90 6.30
C GLU A 36 -5.00 6.17 4.79
N TYR A 37 -6.18 6.56 4.31
CA TYR A 37 -6.39 7.02 2.95
C TYR A 37 -6.36 8.54 2.99
N GLY A 38 -5.18 9.14 2.76
CA GLY A 38 -5.06 10.59 2.84
C GLY A 38 -6.18 11.28 2.05
N ASP A 39 -7.03 12.08 2.70
CA ASP A 39 -8.05 12.90 2.04
C ASP A 39 -7.43 14.20 1.45
N GLY A 40 -6.12 14.19 1.19
CA GLY A 40 -5.40 15.32 0.63
C GLY A 40 -5.79 15.52 -0.83
N PRO A 41 -5.72 16.75 -1.36
CA PRO A 41 -6.17 16.99 -2.71
C PRO A 41 -5.37 16.25 -3.79
N GLU A 42 -4.18 15.79 -3.45
CA GLU A 42 -3.30 15.00 -4.30
C GLU A 42 -3.47 13.47 -4.11
N VAL A 43 -4.39 13.05 -3.24
CA VAL A 43 -4.62 11.64 -2.88
C VAL A 43 -6.07 11.28 -3.15
N GLY A 44 -6.29 10.67 -4.32
CA GLY A 44 -7.60 10.19 -4.73
C GLY A 44 -8.06 8.93 -4.00
N ARG A 45 -9.36 8.65 -4.07
CA ARG A 45 -9.98 7.47 -3.43
C ARG A 45 -9.65 6.17 -4.17
N ASP A 46 -9.45 6.27 -5.48
CA ASP A 46 -9.13 5.15 -6.33
C ASP A 46 -7.61 5.10 -6.58
N ARG A 47 -7.03 3.91 -6.45
CA ARG A 47 -5.62 3.68 -6.81
C ARG A 47 -5.47 3.66 -8.33
N ALA A 48 -4.37 4.20 -8.84
CA ALA A 48 -4.01 4.07 -10.25
C ALA A 48 -3.47 2.67 -10.54
N GLY A 49 -3.84 2.08 -11.68
CA GLY A 49 -3.22 0.86 -12.16
C GLY A 49 -1.98 1.11 -13.03
N ARG A 50 -1.44 0.04 -13.59
CA ARG A 50 -0.30 0.12 -14.51
C ARG A 50 -0.73 0.68 -15.85
N LEU A 51 -0.01 1.68 -16.36
CA LEU A 51 -0.19 2.22 -17.70
C LEU A 51 0.66 1.43 -18.72
N ALA A 52 0.02 0.89 -19.75
CA ALA A 52 0.68 0.18 -20.83
C ALA A 52 0.40 0.83 -22.18
N THR A 53 1.43 0.96 -23.02
CA THR A 53 1.25 1.36 -24.42
C THR A 53 0.55 0.23 -25.20
N PRO A 54 -0.12 0.54 -26.31
CA PRO A 54 -0.87 -0.47 -27.09
C PRO A 54 -0.03 -1.66 -27.55
N ASP A 55 1.27 -1.46 -27.75
CA ASP A 55 2.25 -2.45 -28.19
C ASP A 55 3.13 -2.97 -27.03
N GLU A 56 2.74 -2.71 -25.78
CA GLU A 56 3.48 -3.11 -24.56
C GLU A 56 4.91 -2.53 -24.47
N GLY A 57 5.19 -1.45 -25.20
CA GLY A 57 6.50 -0.80 -25.29
C GLY A 57 7.52 -1.63 -26.07
N SER A 58 7.06 -2.51 -26.96
CA SER A 58 7.92 -3.44 -27.69
C SER A 58 8.57 -2.83 -28.93
N HIS A 59 7.99 -1.76 -29.49
CA HIS A 59 8.48 -1.08 -30.68
C HIS A 59 8.88 0.38 -30.37
N PHE A 60 9.48 1.03 -31.37
CA PHE A 60 9.74 2.46 -31.29
C PHE A 60 8.42 3.23 -31.42
N ASP A 61 8.24 4.20 -30.53
CA ASP A 61 7.14 5.15 -30.59
C ASP A 61 7.44 6.22 -31.66
N PHE A 62 6.51 6.43 -32.58
CA PHE A 62 6.61 7.43 -33.64
C PHE A 62 5.49 8.48 -33.54
N GLU A 63 4.57 8.28 -32.61
CA GLU A 63 3.44 9.15 -32.35
C GLU A 63 3.87 10.26 -31.40
N GLU A 64 3.34 11.47 -31.60
CA GLU A 64 3.68 12.61 -30.73
C GLU A 64 2.84 12.63 -29.45
N GLU A 65 1.77 11.82 -29.42
CA GLU A 65 0.83 11.73 -28.30
C GLU A 65 1.24 10.65 -27.30
N LEU A 66 1.31 11.02 -26.02
CA LEU A 66 1.51 10.08 -24.92
C LEU A 66 0.20 9.36 -24.61
N VAL A 67 0.01 8.21 -25.22
CA VAL A 67 -1.17 7.34 -25.02
C VAL A 67 -0.79 6.06 -24.28
N ALA A 68 -1.56 5.73 -23.25
CA ALA A 68 -1.45 4.47 -22.53
C ALA A 68 -2.82 4.07 -22.00
N ALA A 69 -3.06 2.76 -21.93
CA ALA A 69 -4.25 2.20 -21.29
C ALA A 69 -3.91 1.72 -19.88
N ASP A 70 -4.79 2.00 -18.92
CA ASP A 70 -4.74 1.37 -17.61
C ASP A 70 -5.13 -0.11 -17.76
N VAL A 71 -4.20 -1.01 -17.43
CA VAL A 71 -4.41 -2.47 -17.47
C VAL A 71 -4.74 -3.05 -16.09
N GLY A 72 -5.00 -2.19 -15.11
CA GLY A 72 -5.41 -2.53 -13.75
C GLY A 72 -4.26 -2.54 -12.75
N ILE A 73 -4.64 -2.70 -11.48
CA ILE A 73 -3.72 -2.80 -10.35
C ILE A 73 -3.30 -4.26 -10.19
N ASP A 74 -2.02 -4.52 -9.94
CA ASP A 74 -1.50 -5.85 -9.60
C ASP A 74 -1.87 -6.28 -8.15
N ALA A 75 -3.07 -5.93 -7.69
CA ALA A 75 -3.71 -6.25 -6.41
C ALA A 75 -2.74 -6.58 -5.25
N GLY A 76 -2.68 -7.87 -4.84
CA GLY A 76 -1.87 -8.36 -3.72
C GLY A 76 -0.38 -8.59 -4.04
N ALA A 77 0.03 -8.37 -5.28
CA ALA A 77 1.42 -8.32 -5.72
C ALA A 77 1.89 -6.89 -6.04
N ALA A 78 1.02 -5.89 -5.85
CA ALA A 78 1.34 -4.49 -6.08
C ALA A 78 2.54 -4.09 -5.24
N SER A 79 3.50 -3.41 -5.86
CA SER A 79 4.62 -2.86 -5.11
C SER A 79 4.12 -1.78 -4.13
N ALA A 80 4.91 -1.47 -3.10
CA ALA A 80 4.59 -0.37 -2.19
C ALA A 80 4.44 0.97 -2.93
N GLU A 81 5.11 1.13 -4.08
CA GLU A 81 5.05 2.33 -4.92
C GLU A 81 3.74 2.40 -5.70
N GLU A 82 3.30 1.28 -6.30
CA GLU A 82 2.01 1.20 -6.99
C GLU A 82 0.83 1.42 -6.04
N ALA A 83 0.94 0.94 -4.80
CA ALA A 83 -0.07 1.17 -3.78
C ALA A 83 -0.20 2.65 -3.35
N ALA A 84 0.79 3.49 -3.66
CA ALA A 84 0.83 4.90 -3.26
C ALA A 84 0.32 5.87 -4.34
N ILE A 85 0.14 5.43 -5.60
CA ILE A 85 -0.34 6.27 -6.69
C ILE A 85 -1.87 6.23 -6.76
N HIS A 86 -2.50 7.41 -6.84
CA HIS A 86 -3.95 7.57 -6.86
C HIS A 86 -4.41 8.35 -8.08
N VAL A 87 -5.66 8.11 -8.51
CA VAL A 87 -6.33 8.90 -9.54
C VAL A 87 -6.98 10.10 -8.88
N VAL A 88 -6.56 11.31 -9.28
CA VAL A 88 -7.14 12.57 -8.81
C VAL A 88 -8.01 13.15 -9.92
N ASP A 89 -9.24 13.51 -9.60
CA ASP A 89 -10.12 14.21 -10.54
C ASP A 89 -9.61 15.63 -10.81
N ASP A 90 -9.78 16.10 -12.04
CA ASP A 90 -9.42 17.47 -12.44
C ASP A 90 -10.34 18.55 -11.82
N GLU A 91 -11.48 18.13 -11.26
CA GLU A 91 -12.39 19.02 -10.57
C GLU A 91 -11.75 19.46 -9.23
N PRO A 92 -11.74 20.77 -8.94
CA PRO A 92 -11.15 21.27 -7.71
C PRO A 92 -11.86 20.67 -6.51
N LEU A 93 -11.10 19.96 -5.68
CA LEU A 93 -11.62 19.39 -4.46
C LEU A 93 -12.09 20.54 -3.56
N GLU A 94 -13.39 20.56 -3.26
CA GLU A 94 -13.93 21.46 -2.24
C GLU A 94 -13.26 21.10 -0.92
N LEU A 95 -12.24 21.89 -0.55
CA LEU A 95 -11.65 21.86 0.77
C LEU A 95 -12.76 22.23 1.74
N ALA A 96 -13.35 21.23 2.38
CA ALA A 96 -14.29 21.46 3.45
C ALA A 96 -13.56 22.31 4.50
N GLU A 97 -13.99 23.56 4.67
CA GLU A 97 -13.50 24.40 5.76
C GLU A 97 -13.69 23.62 7.05
N VAL A 98 -12.57 23.21 7.65
CA VAL A 98 -12.54 22.56 8.95
C VAL A 98 -12.98 23.62 9.95
N ASN A 99 -14.22 23.50 10.43
CA ASN A 99 -14.76 24.38 11.47
C ASN A 99 -13.99 24.22 12.78
#